data_AF-A0A9E3F2G5-F1
#
_entry.id   AF-A0A9E3F2G5-F1
#
_cell.length_a   1.000
_cell.length_b   1.000
_cell.length_c   1.000
_cell.angle_alpha   90.00
_cell.angle_beta   90.00
_cell.angle_gamma   90.00
#
_symmetry.space_group_name_H-M   'P 1'
#
loop_
_entity.id
_entity.type
_entity.pdbx_description
1 polymer ?
#
loop_
_entity_poly.entity_id
_entity_poly.type
_entity_poly.pdbx_seq_one_letter_code
_entity_poly.pdbx_strand_id
1 'polypeptide(L)'
;MAQVGGDCSRSDCPLQPQNARPDLPAVLRRRLADAYAEQARSDFEAYRTHLQSAAGCHQLHYLQMACEKIAKAYRLRDLQAPPGEDLYSHAVFSKFILNLLKSGDLKQRYLSHDAKRRQIERYARLMAVQIERLAPAVDRGATPANVEYPWVIGETVFVPCRHTYPIEEQLKRPAGREFLKLVEMAIEQYASISLNA
;
A
#
# COMPACT_ATOMS: atom_id res chain seq x y z
N MET A 1 -25.33 -25.48 41.24
CA MET A 1 -25.85 -25.57 39.86
C MET A 1 -26.46 -24.22 39.51
N ALA A 2 -25.80 -23.46 38.64
CA ALA A 2 -26.36 -22.26 38.03
C ALA A 2 -25.97 -22.29 36.56
N GLN A 3 -26.97 -22.47 35.68
CA GLN A 3 -26.83 -22.34 34.24
C GLN A 3 -26.84 -20.84 33.91
N VAL A 4 -25.82 -20.37 33.21
CA VAL A 4 -25.88 -19.08 32.51
C VAL A 4 -25.86 -19.39 31.02
N GLY A 5 -27.06 -19.62 30.49
CA GLY A 5 -27.34 -19.46 29.08
C GLY A 5 -27.59 -17.98 28.81
N GLY A 6 -26.79 -17.39 27.94
CA GLY A 6 -26.98 -16.06 27.41
C GLY A 6 -26.63 -16.10 25.93
N ASP A 7 -27.62 -16.42 25.11
CA ASP A 7 -27.56 -16.23 23.66
C ASP A 7 -27.30 -14.74 23.39
N CYS A 8 -26.05 -14.38 23.09
CA CYS A 8 -25.76 -13.11 22.44
C CYS A 8 -26.31 -13.18 21.01
N SER A 9 -27.57 -12.79 20.84
CA SER A 9 -28.12 -12.54 19.51
C SER A 9 -27.23 -11.49 18.81
N ARG A 10 -26.81 -11.77 17.58
CA ARG A 10 -25.90 -10.92 16.77
C ARG A 10 -26.41 -9.48 16.54
N SER A 11 -27.64 -9.18 16.95
CA SER A 11 -28.34 -7.91 16.74
C SER A 11 -27.81 -6.76 17.60
N ASP A 12 -27.24 -7.05 18.78
CA ASP A 12 -26.93 -6.03 19.80
C ASP A 12 -25.43 -5.76 19.99
N CYS A 13 -24.58 -6.13 19.03
CA CYS A 13 -23.15 -5.81 19.10
C CYS A 13 -22.93 -4.31 18.77
N PRO A 14 -22.45 -3.46 19.70
CA PRO A 14 -22.20 -2.03 19.45
C PRO A 14 -21.04 -1.76 18.47
N LEU A 15 -20.45 -2.82 17.92
CA LEU A 15 -19.40 -2.81 16.90
C LEU A 15 -19.91 -3.34 15.55
N GLN A 16 -21.18 -3.11 15.21
CA GLN A 16 -21.57 -3.24 13.81
C GLN A 16 -20.79 -2.20 12.98
N PRO A 17 -20.15 -2.59 11.87
CA PRO A 17 -19.52 -1.64 10.97
C PRO A 17 -20.58 -0.66 10.53
N GLN A 18 -20.42 0.61 10.93
CA GLN A 18 -21.38 1.65 10.63
C GLN A 18 -21.53 1.74 9.12
N ASN A 19 -22.77 1.52 8.69
CA ASN A 19 -23.38 1.83 7.40
C ASN A 19 -22.58 2.81 6.53
N ALA A 20 -22.45 2.45 5.25
CA ALA A 20 -21.90 3.24 4.15
C ALA A 20 -21.79 4.74 4.46
N ARG A 21 -20.56 5.21 4.72
CA ARG A 21 -20.30 6.64 4.90
C ARG A 21 -20.84 7.39 3.67
N PRO A 22 -21.53 8.52 3.86
CA PRO A 22 -22.06 9.29 2.74
C PRO A 22 -20.95 9.60 1.75
N ASP A 23 -21.26 9.53 0.45
CA ASP A 23 -20.31 9.87 -0.60
C ASP A 23 -19.70 11.25 -0.32
N LEU A 24 -18.36 11.31 -0.23
CA LEU A 24 -17.68 12.58 0.00
C LEU A 24 -17.99 13.53 -1.17
N PRO A 25 -18.31 14.82 -0.90
CA PRO A 25 -18.47 15.83 -1.93
C PRO A 25 -17.26 15.84 -2.87
N ALA A 26 -17.48 15.99 -4.18
CA ALA A 26 -16.42 15.89 -5.19
C ALA A 26 -15.22 16.79 -4.90
N VAL A 27 -15.47 18.01 -4.41
CA VAL A 27 -14.41 18.97 -4.00
C VAL A 27 -13.59 18.43 -2.83
N LEU A 28 -14.23 17.84 -1.82
CA LEU A 28 -13.55 17.28 -0.66
C LEU A 28 -12.78 16.01 -1.03
N ARG A 29 -13.35 15.16 -1.89
CA ARG A 29 -12.66 13.98 -2.45
C ARG A 29 -11.38 14.39 -3.17
N ARG A 30 -11.43 15.45 -3.99
CA ARG A 30 -10.25 15.95 -4.69
C ARG A 30 -9.19 16.49 -3.73
N ARG A 31 -9.56 17.33 -2.77
CA ARG A 31 -8.62 17.85 -1.75
C ARG A 31 -7.97 16.73 -0.94
N LEU A 32 -8.73 15.70 -0.58
CA LEU A 32 -8.20 14.55 0.14
C LEU A 32 -7.23 13.75 -0.74
N ALA A 33 -7.53 13.59 -2.03
CA ALA A 33 -6.63 12.95 -2.98
C ALA A 33 -5.29 13.70 -3.10
N ASP A 34 -5.35 15.03 -3.21
CA ASP A 34 -4.17 15.88 -3.29
C ASP A 34 -3.35 15.80 -1.98
N ALA A 35 -4.00 15.82 -0.81
CA ALA A 35 -3.34 15.66 0.49
C ALA A 35 -2.66 14.28 0.65
N TYR A 36 -3.29 13.20 0.17
CA TYR A 36 -2.65 11.88 0.16
C TYR A 36 -1.42 11.84 -0.75
N ALA A 37 -1.47 12.48 -1.92
CA ALA A 37 -0.32 12.54 -2.83
C ALA A 37 0.84 13.34 -2.21
N GLU A 38 0.55 14.45 -1.54
CA GLU A 38 1.54 15.26 -0.82
C GLU A 38 2.20 14.46 0.31
N GLN A 39 1.40 13.79 1.15
CA GLN A 39 1.93 12.95 2.22
C GLN A 39 2.74 11.77 1.67
N ALA A 40 2.30 11.14 0.57
CA ALA A 40 3.06 10.07 -0.08
C ALA A 40 4.45 10.54 -0.54
N ARG A 41 4.54 11.78 -1.07
CA ARG A 41 5.83 12.38 -1.44
C ARG A 41 6.73 12.55 -0.22
N SER A 42 6.21 13.12 0.86
CA SER A 42 6.96 13.30 2.11
C SER A 42 7.48 11.97 2.67
N ASP A 43 6.64 10.93 2.71
CA ASP A 43 7.06 9.61 3.20
C ASP A 43 8.14 8.98 2.32
N PHE A 44 8.02 9.12 1.00
CA PHE A 44 8.97 8.57 0.04
C PHE A 44 10.32 9.30 0.10
N GLU A 45 10.30 10.61 0.31
CA GLU A 45 11.51 11.40 0.57
C GLU A 45 12.20 10.92 1.84
N ALA A 46 11.47 10.76 2.95
CA ALA A 46 12.03 10.24 4.19
C ALA A 46 12.66 8.85 4.02
N TYR A 47 12.01 7.95 3.28
CA TYR A 47 12.60 6.65 2.89
C TYR A 47 13.93 6.83 2.15
N ARG A 48 14.01 7.74 1.18
CA ARG A 48 15.18 7.93 0.32
C ARG A 48 16.35 8.64 1.00
N THR A 49 16.10 9.67 1.78
CA THR A 49 17.15 10.61 2.22
C THR A 49 17.45 10.50 3.70
N HIS A 50 16.43 10.27 4.54
CA HIS A 50 16.56 10.40 5.99
C HIS A 50 16.74 9.07 6.71
N LEU A 51 16.33 7.96 6.10
CA LEU A 51 16.30 6.66 6.77
C LEU A 51 17.37 5.67 6.31
N GLN A 52 18.32 6.09 5.47
CA GLN A 52 19.36 5.20 4.91
C GLN A 52 20.24 4.52 5.98
N SER A 53 20.37 5.13 7.17
CA SER A 53 21.09 4.56 8.32
C SER A 53 20.17 3.92 9.38
N ALA A 54 18.85 4.03 9.22
CA ALA A 54 17.88 3.47 10.15
C ALA A 54 17.75 1.95 9.96
N ALA A 55 17.22 1.25 10.97
CA ALA A 55 16.89 -0.16 10.85
C ALA A 55 15.91 -0.41 9.69
N GLY A 56 16.02 -1.57 9.04
CA GLY A 56 15.25 -1.93 7.84
C GLY A 56 13.74 -1.76 8.01
N CYS A 57 13.20 -2.07 9.20
CA CYS A 57 11.78 -1.86 9.49
C CYS A 57 11.32 -0.40 9.30
N HIS A 58 12.14 0.60 9.68
CA HIS A 58 11.77 2.00 9.52
C HIS A 58 11.77 2.41 8.05
N GLN A 59 12.81 2.03 7.31
CA GLN A 59 12.88 2.28 5.86
C GLN A 59 11.65 1.68 5.16
N LEU A 60 11.38 0.41 5.43
CA LEU A 60 10.29 -0.31 4.81
C LEU A 60 8.91 0.19 5.22
N HIS A 61 8.74 0.65 6.46
CA HIS A 61 7.50 1.28 6.90
C HIS A 61 7.21 2.55 6.12
N TYR A 62 8.19 3.45 5.97
CA TYR A 62 8.00 4.68 5.18
C TYR A 62 7.73 4.38 3.70
N LEU A 63 8.41 3.38 3.12
CA LEU A 63 8.11 2.94 1.75
C LEU A 63 6.68 2.39 1.63
N GLN A 64 6.25 1.57 2.58
CA GLN A 64 4.89 1.02 2.61
C GLN A 64 3.84 2.14 2.74
N MET A 65 4.06 3.11 3.62
CA MET A 65 3.17 4.27 3.78
C MET A 65 3.11 5.14 2.51
N ALA A 66 4.25 5.41 1.86
CA ALA A 66 4.29 6.13 0.60
C ALA A 66 3.46 5.43 -0.48
N CYS A 67 3.68 4.12 -0.65
CA CYS A 67 2.95 3.27 -1.60
C CYS A 67 1.44 3.24 -1.34
N GLU A 68 1.03 3.10 -0.09
CA GLU A 68 -0.38 3.11 0.30
C GLU A 68 -1.04 4.46 0.01
N LYS A 69 -0.41 5.55 0.42
CA LYS A 69 -0.97 6.90 0.27
C LYS A 69 -1.07 7.31 -1.20
N ILE A 70 -0.08 7.01 -2.04
CA ILE A 70 -0.19 7.31 -3.47
C ILE A 70 -1.30 6.48 -4.13
N ALA A 71 -1.46 5.20 -3.77
CA ALA A 71 -2.56 4.39 -4.27
C ALA A 71 -3.94 4.97 -3.89
N LYS A 72 -4.10 5.45 -2.65
CA LYS A 72 -5.32 6.13 -2.21
C LYS A 72 -5.57 7.43 -2.98
N ALA A 73 -4.52 8.22 -3.23
CA ALA A 73 -4.62 9.46 -4.00
C ALA A 73 -5.17 9.23 -5.42
N TYR A 74 -4.64 8.25 -6.16
CA TYR A 74 -5.15 7.91 -7.48
C TYR A 74 -6.56 7.32 -7.43
N ARG A 75 -6.86 6.46 -6.45
CA ARG A 75 -8.18 5.86 -6.30
C ARG A 75 -9.26 6.91 -6.02
N LEU A 76 -8.98 7.89 -5.16
CA LEU A 76 -9.89 8.99 -4.86
C LEU A 76 -10.11 9.90 -6.06
N ARG A 77 -9.06 10.16 -6.85
CA ARG A 77 -9.13 11.08 -7.97
C ARG A 77 -9.77 10.46 -9.21
N ASP A 78 -9.38 9.24 -9.58
CA ASP A 78 -9.73 8.65 -10.88
C ASP A 78 -10.87 7.65 -10.79
N LEU A 79 -10.85 6.76 -9.79
CA LEU A 79 -11.75 5.61 -9.77
C LEU A 79 -13.11 5.91 -9.14
N GLN A 80 -13.32 7.16 -8.67
CA GLN A 80 -14.52 7.62 -7.95
C GLN A 80 -15.01 6.64 -6.88
N ALA A 81 -14.09 5.84 -6.31
CA ALA A 81 -14.47 4.78 -5.40
C ALA A 81 -15.12 5.42 -4.17
N PRO A 82 -16.28 4.90 -3.72
CA PRO A 82 -16.92 5.44 -2.54
C PRO A 82 -15.94 5.35 -1.37
N PRO A 83 -15.88 6.39 -0.52
CA PRO A 83 -15.02 6.42 0.63
C PRO A 83 -15.54 5.49 1.75
N GLY A 84 -15.50 4.19 1.47
CA GLY A 84 -15.87 3.09 2.38
C GLY A 84 -14.64 2.37 2.96
N GLU A 85 -14.87 1.17 3.49
CA GLU A 85 -13.87 0.31 4.16
C GLU A 85 -12.58 0.11 3.33
N ASP A 86 -12.72 0.09 2.01
CA ASP A 86 -11.60 -0.07 1.06
C ASP A 86 -10.54 1.05 1.13
N LEU A 87 -10.91 2.30 1.46
CA LEU A 87 -9.94 3.39 1.66
C LEU A 87 -9.06 3.19 2.89
N TYR A 88 -9.51 2.35 3.82
CA TYR A 88 -8.81 2.02 5.04
C TYR A 88 -8.17 0.63 4.98
N SER A 89 -8.41 -0.12 3.90
CA SER A 89 -7.70 -1.36 3.64
C SER A 89 -6.27 -1.07 3.15
N HIS A 90 -5.31 -1.84 3.66
CA HIS A 90 -3.91 -1.77 3.24
C HIS A 90 -3.66 -2.54 1.91
N ALA A 91 -4.67 -3.22 1.37
CA ALA A 91 -4.59 -4.09 0.19
C ALA A 91 -4.98 -3.37 -1.13
N VAL A 92 -4.55 -2.11 -1.29
CA VAL A 92 -4.94 -1.25 -2.43
C VAL A 92 -3.78 -0.97 -3.38
N PHE A 93 -2.54 -1.07 -2.91
CA PHE A 93 -1.34 -0.74 -3.67
C PHE A 93 -1.04 -1.72 -4.80
N SER A 94 -1.20 -3.03 -4.61
CA SER A 94 -0.97 -4.04 -5.66
C SER A 94 -1.97 -3.91 -6.80
N LYS A 95 -3.23 -3.60 -6.50
CA LYS A 95 -4.25 -3.26 -7.50
C LYS A 95 -3.92 -1.96 -8.22
N PHE A 96 -3.49 -0.93 -7.48
CA PHE A 96 -3.06 0.34 -8.04
C PHE A 96 -1.91 0.17 -9.04
N ILE A 97 -0.85 -0.55 -8.68
CA ILE A 97 0.29 -0.79 -9.57
C ILE A 97 -0.13 -1.43 -10.88
N LEU A 98 -1.07 -2.39 -10.84
CA LEU A 98 -1.61 -3.00 -12.05
C LEU A 98 -2.36 -2.00 -12.93
N ASN A 99 -3.15 -1.10 -12.33
CA ASN A 99 -3.85 -0.06 -13.08
C ASN A 99 -2.88 0.97 -13.66
N LEU A 100 -1.88 1.39 -12.88
CA LEU A 100 -0.83 2.31 -13.33
C LEU A 100 -0.10 1.75 -14.55
N LEU A 101 0.32 0.49 -14.51
CA LEU A 101 1.00 -0.18 -15.64
C LEU A 101 0.11 -0.36 -16.88
N LYS A 102 -1.22 -0.27 -16.72
CA LYS A 102 -2.21 -0.33 -17.80
C LYS A 102 -2.60 1.04 -18.34
N SER A 103 -2.24 2.14 -17.66
CA SER A 103 -2.52 3.50 -18.11
C SER A 103 -1.94 3.76 -19.51
N GLY A 104 -2.64 4.57 -20.31
CA GLY A 104 -2.16 5.03 -21.61
C GLY A 104 -0.75 5.60 -21.56
N ASP A 105 -0.44 6.40 -20.54
CA ASP A 105 0.87 7.06 -20.36
C ASP A 105 2.01 6.05 -20.25
N LEU A 106 1.87 5.03 -19.39
CA LEU A 106 2.89 4.00 -19.26
C LEU A 106 2.95 3.08 -20.48
N LYS A 107 1.81 2.75 -21.10
CA LYS A 107 1.82 1.96 -22.34
C LYS A 107 2.61 2.66 -23.45
N GLN A 108 2.42 3.96 -23.63
CA GLN A 108 3.17 4.75 -24.61
C GLN A 108 4.67 4.75 -24.29
N ARG A 109 5.04 4.95 -23.02
CA ARG A 109 6.44 4.97 -22.58
C ARG A 109 7.19 3.66 -22.86
N TYR A 110 6.50 2.53 -22.88
CA TYR A 110 7.08 1.21 -23.13
C TYR A 110 6.67 0.60 -24.48
N LEU A 111 6.09 1.37 -25.40
CA LEU A 111 5.52 0.88 -26.66
C LEU A 111 6.53 0.07 -27.49
N SER A 112 7.79 0.51 -27.52
CA SER A 112 8.89 -0.15 -28.26
C SER A 112 9.63 -1.24 -27.45
N HIS A 113 9.22 -1.49 -26.20
CA HIS A 113 9.94 -2.34 -25.25
C HIS A 113 9.01 -3.33 -24.53
N ASP A 114 8.18 -4.04 -25.30
CA ASP A 114 7.07 -4.83 -24.77
C ASP A 114 7.50 -6.03 -23.90
N ALA A 115 8.67 -6.62 -24.18
CA ALA A 115 9.27 -7.64 -23.31
C ALA A 115 9.71 -7.08 -21.96
N LYS A 116 10.35 -5.89 -21.97
CA LYS A 116 10.77 -5.17 -20.76
C LYS A 116 9.55 -4.73 -19.94
N ARG A 117 8.48 -4.27 -20.59
CA ARG A 117 7.20 -3.93 -19.96
C ARG A 117 6.63 -5.10 -19.17
N ARG A 118 6.52 -6.28 -19.79
CA ARG A 118 6.01 -7.49 -19.15
C ARG A 118 6.87 -7.96 -17.98
N GLN A 119 8.19 -7.80 -18.10
CA GLN A 119 9.11 -8.09 -16.99
C GLN A 119 8.90 -7.13 -15.81
N ILE A 120 8.85 -5.82 -16.07
CA ILE A 120 8.58 -4.80 -15.05
C ILE A 120 7.22 -5.05 -14.39
N GLU A 121 6.18 -5.36 -15.17
CA GLU A 121 4.85 -5.64 -14.65
C GLU A 121 4.84 -6.83 -13.68
N ARG A 122 5.48 -7.95 -14.07
CA ARG A 122 5.57 -9.13 -13.21
C ARG A 122 6.30 -8.82 -11.90
N TYR A 123 7.43 -8.14 -11.98
CA TYR A 123 8.23 -7.79 -10.81
C TYR A 123 7.54 -6.77 -9.92
N ALA A 124 6.99 -5.69 -10.49
CA ALA A 124 6.29 -4.65 -9.75
C ALA A 124 5.08 -5.21 -8.99
N ARG A 125 4.35 -6.16 -9.59
CA ARG A 125 3.25 -6.86 -8.90
C ARG A 125 3.74 -7.64 -7.68
N LEU A 126 4.81 -8.42 -7.83
CA LEU A 126 5.38 -9.20 -6.73
C LEU A 126 5.89 -8.29 -5.61
N MET A 127 6.57 -7.20 -5.96
CA MET A 127 7.06 -6.20 -5.00
C MET A 127 5.91 -5.53 -4.27
N ALA A 128 4.86 -5.11 -4.99
CA ALA A 128 3.71 -4.46 -4.39
C ALA A 128 3.02 -5.35 -3.34
N VAL A 129 2.84 -6.63 -3.65
CA VAL A 129 2.27 -7.59 -2.67
C VAL A 129 3.18 -7.76 -1.46
N GLN A 130 4.51 -7.82 -1.65
CA GLN A 130 5.44 -7.93 -0.53
C GLN A 130 5.43 -6.68 0.36
N ILE A 131 5.36 -5.48 -0.23
CA ILE A 131 5.26 -4.22 0.50
C ILE A 131 3.94 -4.14 1.28
N GLU A 132 2.80 -4.48 0.67
CA GLU A 132 1.51 -4.50 1.36
C GLU A 132 1.52 -5.42 2.58
N ARG A 133 2.16 -6.59 2.48
CA ARG A 133 2.25 -7.56 3.58
C ARG A 133 3.08 -7.10 4.77
N LEU A 134 3.83 -6.00 4.65
CA LEU A 134 4.53 -5.40 5.78
C LEU A 134 3.56 -4.75 6.78
N ALA A 135 2.36 -4.38 6.32
CA ALA A 135 1.33 -3.78 7.16
C ALA A 135 0.66 -4.85 8.05
N PRO A 136 0.48 -4.57 9.34
CA PRO A 136 -0.07 -5.55 10.29
C PRO A 136 -1.52 -5.95 9.99
N ALA A 137 -2.30 -5.13 9.28
CA ALA A 137 -3.71 -5.36 9.02
C ALA A 137 -4.02 -6.10 7.71
N VAL A 138 -3.00 -6.51 6.93
CA VAL A 138 -3.20 -7.38 5.76
C VAL A 138 -3.31 -8.84 6.20
N ASP A 139 -4.31 -9.56 5.69
CA ASP A 139 -4.59 -10.97 6.01
C ASP A 139 -3.31 -11.84 5.98
N ARG A 140 -2.94 -12.36 7.15
CA ARG A 140 -1.58 -12.79 7.49
C ARG A 140 -1.33 -14.27 7.25
N GLY A 141 -1.71 -14.80 6.09
CA GLY A 141 -1.56 -16.23 5.76
C GLY A 141 -0.26 -16.89 6.26
N ALA A 142 0.86 -16.74 5.55
CA ALA A 142 2.08 -17.51 5.78
C ALA A 142 3.28 -16.72 6.34
N THR A 143 3.16 -15.41 6.59
CA THR A 143 4.29 -14.58 7.01
C THR A 143 3.84 -13.52 8.01
N PRO A 144 4.15 -13.66 9.31
CA PRO A 144 3.74 -12.70 10.35
C PRO A 144 4.67 -11.48 10.44
N ALA A 145 5.70 -11.41 9.60
CA ALA A 145 6.67 -10.32 9.58
C ALA A 145 6.00 -9.02 9.16
N ASN A 146 5.93 -8.08 10.11
CA ASN A 146 5.42 -6.74 9.91
C ASN A 146 6.50 -5.73 10.37
N VAL A 147 6.37 -4.47 9.96
CA VAL A 147 7.39 -3.44 10.22
C VAL A 147 7.08 -2.56 11.43
N GLU A 148 5.90 -2.70 12.02
CA GLU A 148 5.37 -1.78 13.03
C GLU A 148 5.47 -2.33 14.45
N TYR A 149 5.04 -3.57 14.66
CA TYR A 149 4.85 -4.15 15.98
C TYR A 149 5.60 -5.48 16.12
N PRO A 150 6.12 -5.81 17.32
CA PRO A 150 6.58 -7.16 17.62
C PRO A 150 5.53 -8.23 17.29
N TRP A 151 5.98 -9.40 16.89
CA TRP A 151 5.11 -10.55 16.59
C TRP A 151 5.68 -11.85 17.14
N VAL A 152 4.82 -12.86 17.25
CA VAL A 152 5.17 -14.15 17.85
C VAL A 152 5.03 -15.27 16.83
N ILE A 153 5.99 -16.20 16.81
CA ILE A 153 5.91 -17.47 16.07
C ILE A 153 6.31 -18.59 17.02
N GLY A 154 5.37 -19.46 17.38
CA GLY A 154 5.58 -20.44 18.44
C GLY A 154 5.86 -19.73 19.76
N GLU A 155 7.02 -19.99 20.36
CA GLU A 155 7.48 -19.34 21.60
C GLU A 155 8.44 -18.16 21.35
N THR A 156 8.78 -17.88 20.09
CA THR A 156 9.76 -16.86 19.73
C THR A 156 9.08 -15.52 19.48
N VAL A 157 9.55 -14.48 20.19
CA VAL A 157 9.17 -13.08 19.96
C VAL A 157 10.15 -12.42 18.98
N PHE A 158 9.62 -11.88 17.90
CA PHE A 158 10.37 -11.13 16.90
C PHE A 158 10.17 -9.63 17.10
N VAL A 159 11.26 -8.88 16.99
CA VAL A 159 11.28 -7.41 17.10
C VAL A 159 11.62 -6.82 15.73
N PRO A 160 10.77 -5.92 15.16
CA PRO A 160 10.97 -5.39 13.80
C PRO A 160 12.36 -4.82 13.55
N CYS A 161 12.89 -4.01 14.46
CA CYS A 161 14.19 -3.36 14.30
C CYS A 161 15.40 -4.30 14.35
N ARG A 162 15.19 -5.57 14.74
CA ARG A 162 16.20 -6.63 14.74
C ARG A 162 15.96 -7.68 13.66
N HIS A 163 14.86 -7.57 12.92
CA HIS A 163 14.50 -8.52 11.88
C HIS A 163 15.11 -8.10 10.55
N THR A 164 15.70 -9.07 9.83
CA THR A 164 16.18 -8.88 8.47
C THR A 164 15.05 -9.16 7.50
N TYR A 165 14.64 -8.17 6.71
CA TYR A 165 13.56 -8.34 5.75
C TYR A 165 14.13 -8.70 4.37
N PRO A 166 13.81 -9.87 3.79
CA PRO A 166 14.36 -10.28 2.49
C PRO A 166 14.08 -9.29 1.34
N ILE A 167 13.02 -8.49 1.47
CA ILE A 167 12.63 -7.48 0.50
C ILE A 167 13.65 -6.33 0.40
N GLU A 168 14.43 -6.05 1.44
CA GLU A 168 15.48 -5.01 1.43
C GLU A 168 16.52 -5.31 0.35
N GLU A 169 17.00 -6.55 0.28
CA GLU A 169 17.95 -6.99 -0.74
C GLU A 169 17.32 -7.03 -2.13
N GLN A 170 16.02 -7.34 -2.23
CA GLN A 170 15.31 -7.31 -3.51
C GLN A 170 15.21 -5.88 -4.06
N LEU A 171 14.94 -4.89 -3.20
CA LEU A 171 14.85 -3.47 -3.58
C LEU A 171 16.20 -2.93 -4.11
N LYS A 172 17.33 -3.45 -3.63
CA LYS A 172 18.67 -3.06 -4.08
C LYS A 172 19.00 -3.59 -5.48
N ARG A 173 18.37 -4.67 -5.94
CA ARG A 173 18.59 -5.28 -7.27
C ARG A 173 18.05 -4.40 -8.40
N PRO A 174 18.51 -4.58 -9.67
CA PRO A 174 18.03 -3.78 -10.80
C PRO A 174 16.49 -3.70 -10.91
N ALA A 175 15.79 -4.83 -10.77
CA ALA A 175 14.32 -4.86 -10.82
C ALA A 175 13.67 -4.10 -9.65
N GLY A 176 14.24 -4.17 -8.45
CA GLY A 176 13.79 -3.41 -7.29
C GLY A 176 13.95 -1.90 -7.48
N ARG A 177 15.07 -1.46 -8.06
CA ARG A 177 15.29 -0.05 -8.41
C ARG A 177 14.30 0.45 -9.47
N GLU A 178 13.97 -0.37 -10.48
CA GLU A 178 12.93 -0.02 -11.46
C GLU A 178 11.54 0.08 -10.81
N PHE A 179 11.23 -0.79 -9.84
CA PHE A 179 10.01 -0.65 -9.04
C PHE A 179 10.00 0.65 -8.23
N LEU A 180 11.10 1.03 -7.57
CA LEU A 180 11.19 2.30 -6.86
C LEU A 180 11.04 3.52 -7.78
N LYS A 181 11.60 3.47 -8.99
CA LYS A 181 11.39 4.49 -10.02
C LYS A 181 9.94 4.58 -10.47
N LEU A 182 9.22 3.45 -10.52
CA LEU A 182 7.79 3.44 -10.84
C LEU A 182 6.98 4.14 -9.75
N VAL A 183 7.30 3.90 -8.47
CA VAL A 183 6.67 4.58 -7.32
C VAL A 183 6.98 6.08 -7.36
N GLU A 184 8.24 6.45 -7.54
CA GLU A 184 8.67 7.85 -7.68
C GLU A 184 7.92 8.54 -8.82
N MET A 185 7.85 7.91 -10.00
CA MET A 185 7.12 8.44 -11.15
C MET A 185 5.64 8.66 -10.82
N ALA A 186 5.00 7.71 -10.16
CA ALA A 186 3.60 7.85 -9.78
C ALA A 186 3.35 9.04 -8.84
N ILE A 187 4.27 9.31 -7.93
CA ILE A 187 4.22 10.44 -6.99
C ILE A 187 4.49 11.75 -7.73
N GLU A 188 5.59 11.84 -8.48
CA GLU A 188 6.02 13.07 -9.13
C GLU A 188 5.11 13.48 -10.29
N GLN A 189 4.55 12.50 -11.00
CA GLN A 189 3.66 12.72 -12.12
C GLN A 189 2.19 12.54 -11.74
N TYR A 190 1.87 12.64 -10.44
CA TYR A 190 0.50 12.54 -9.95
C TYR A 190 -0.43 13.43 -10.78
N ALA A 191 -0.13 14.72 -10.93
CA ALA A 191 -1.02 15.64 -11.65
C ALA A 191 -1.28 15.30 -13.13
N SER A 192 -0.40 14.54 -13.78
CA SER A 192 -0.46 14.26 -15.22
C SER A 192 -0.91 12.84 -15.59
N ILE A 193 -0.54 11.83 -14.79
CA ILE A 193 -0.92 10.44 -15.08
C ILE A 193 -2.38 10.23 -14.75
N SER A 194 -3.15 9.58 -15.63
CA SER A 194 -4.54 9.17 -15.36
C SER A 194 -4.71 7.65 -15.44
N LEU A 195 -5.43 7.06 -14.48
CA LEU A 195 -5.75 5.63 -14.50
C LEU A 195 -6.92 5.26 -15.43
N ASN A 196 -7.70 6.24 -15.88
CA ASN A 196 -8.89 6.04 -16.72
C ASN A 196 -8.63 6.18 -18.23
N ALA A 197 -7.37 6.39 -18.62
CA ALA A 197 -6.96 6.63 -20.01
C ALA A 197 -6.61 5.33 -20.76
#